data_AF-A0A7X9XEN8-F1
#
_entry.id   AF-A0A7X9XEN8-F1
#
_cell.length_a   1.000
_cell.length_b   1.000
_cell.length_c   1.000
_cell.angle_alpha   90.00
_cell.angle_beta   90.00
_cell.angle_gamma   90.00
#
_symmetry.space_group_name_H-M   'P 1'
#
loop_
_entity.id
_entity.type
_entity.pdbx_description
1 polymer ?
#
loop_
_entity_poly.entity_id
_entity_poly.type
_entity_poly.pdbx_seq_one_letter_code
_entity_poly.pdbx_strand_id
1 'polypeptide(L)'
;MSNYKTMYKDKLSKMLFLEINKEGFKKSINIPDYVSFKNDDLYIPISAEYVASNANDEIKINNLPIYYFVEGMFIAFGCDPNLRFLEDYGTILTYIADSEECAKSIIADRIKNDRLEDAYILLKGLYRYSEEEEYLTKLLSIGEVIREKDSGFTDILLEDIELCKNKFFKSPEPYLYKALILKDDGDYKGAEVEINEYINKGGKVMPEIEAIVSDIKNISTYEKAVELVKDNPEKAIELLIPLSEEFDQNPLIDYYLGVCYRKLGYFNKAIHFLNRSVSKESGILEVINELGMNYASLGEFEEALKYFKKAFEASKEVDICTNIVMCYINLGDKEQAKLNLDIAKKLAPDDEIVIEIDQMLNRRVK
;
A
#
# COMPACT_ATOMS: atom_id res chain seq x y z
N MET A 1 -11.62 12.79 -3.88
CA MET A 1 -10.33 12.96 -3.20
C MET A 1 -10.11 14.42 -2.95
N SER A 2 -9.92 14.78 -1.68
CA SER A 2 -9.56 16.13 -1.27
C SER A 2 -8.14 16.44 -1.74
N ASN A 3 -7.87 17.67 -2.17
CA ASN A 3 -6.50 18.10 -2.50
C ASN A 3 -5.81 18.62 -1.24
N TYR A 4 -5.19 17.72 -0.47
CA TYR A 4 -4.55 18.13 0.78
C TYR A 4 -3.32 19.02 0.59
N LYS A 5 -2.80 19.18 -0.65
CA LYS A 5 -1.70 20.12 -0.95
C LYS A 5 -2.03 21.57 -0.61
N THR A 6 -3.32 21.93 -0.51
CA THR A 6 -3.73 23.27 -0.07
C THR A 6 -4.14 23.33 1.41
N MET A 7 -4.25 22.20 2.12
CA MET A 7 -4.76 22.12 3.49
C MET A 7 -4.09 23.13 4.43
N TYR A 8 -2.75 23.17 4.44
CA TYR A 8 -2.00 24.09 5.29
C TYR A 8 -2.25 25.57 4.91
N LYS A 9 -2.28 25.87 3.62
CA LYS A 9 -2.54 27.22 3.11
C LYS A 9 -3.96 27.67 3.45
N ASP A 10 -4.94 26.78 3.27
CA ASP A 10 -6.34 27.03 3.56
C ASP A 10 -6.54 27.26 5.06
N LYS A 11 -5.84 26.48 5.92
CA LYS A 11 -5.86 26.66 7.36
C LYS A 11 -5.28 28.01 7.79
N LEU A 12 -4.08 28.36 7.29
CA LEU A 12 -3.45 29.65 7.58
C LEU A 12 -4.27 30.83 7.05
N SER A 13 -4.88 30.71 5.88
CA SER A 13 -5.68 31.80 5.27
C SER A 13 -6.92 32.18 6.10
N LYS A 14 -7.40 31.27 6.95
CA LYS A 14 -8.53 31.48 7.87
C LYS A 14 -8.11 32.07 9.21
N MET A 15 -6.81 32.29 9.43
CA MET A 15 -6.30 32.92 10.65
C MET A 15 -6.26 34.44 10.52
N LEU A 16 -6.55 35.13 11.61
CA LEU A 16 -6.27 36.55 11.77
C LEU A 16 -4.91 36.73 12.42
N PHE A 17 -4.10 37.64 11.89
CA PHE A 17 -2.81 38.00 12.45
C PHE A 17 -2.96 39.36 13.14
N LEU A 18 -3.09 39.34 14.46
CA LEU A 18 -3.30 40.54 15.26
C LEU A 18 -1.97 41.22 15.53
N GLU A 19 -1.88 42.51 15.23
CA GLU A 19 -0.73 43.32 15.61
C GLU A 19 -0.73 43.55 17.12
N ILE A 20 0.36 43.19 17.78
CA ILE A 20 0.48 43.23 19.24
C ILE A 20 1.56 44.23 19.66
N ASN A 21 1.24 45.05 20.67
CA ASN A 21 2.24 45.87 21.34
C ASN A 21 3.23 44.96 22.09
N LYS A 22 4.45 44.79 21.54
CA LYS A 22 5.48 43.89 22.07
C LYS A 22 5.78 44.10 23.56
N GLU A 23 5.98 45.34 23.96
CA GLU A 23 6.38 45.68 25.33
C GLU A 23 5.25 45.45 26.33
N GLY A 24 4.01 45.78 25.95
CA GLY A 24 2.83 45.47 26.76
C GLY A 24 2.60 43.96 26.89
N PHE A 25 2.77 43.23 25.78
CA PHE A 25 2.58 41.78 25.76
C PHE A 25 3.64 41.05 26.58
N LYS A 26 4.93 41.38 26.42
CA LYS A 26 6.01 40.85 27.24
C LYS A 26 5.71 40.96 28.73
N LYS A 27 5.28 42.14 29.17
CA LYS A 27 4.90 42.37 30.57
C LYS A 27 3.73 41.49 31.01
N SER A 28 2.74 41.28 30.14
CA SER A 28 1.55 40.48 30.48
C SER A 28 1.86 39.00 30.73
N ILE A 29 2.88 38.45 30.06
CA ILE A 29 3.31 37.06 30.21
C ILE A 29 4.67 36.92 30.91
N ASN A 30 5.11 37.97 31.61
CA ASN A 30 6.36 38.01 32.39
C ASN A 30 7.64 37.66 31.61
N ILE A 31 7.71 38.03 30.32
CA ILE A 31 8.96 37.97 29.56
C ILE A 31 9.91 39.08 30.07
N PRO A 32 11.15 38.77 30.46
CA PRO A 32 12.12 39.78 30.88
C PRO A 32 12.44 40.79 29.77
N ASP A 33 12.65 42.05 30.14
CA ASP A 33 12.90 43.15 29.18
C ASP A 33 14.13 42.91 28.29
N TYR A 34 15.13 42.17 28.78
CA TYR A 34 16.35 41.85 28.03
C TYR A 34 16.14 40.83 26.90
N VAL A 35 15.01 40.13 26.86
CA VAL A 35 14.69 39.17 25.80
C VAL A 35 14.25 39.94 24.56
N SER A 36 15.01 39.87 23.47
CA SER A 36 14.64 40.51 22.21
C SER A 36 13.83 39.56 21.32
N PHE A 37 12.83 40.09 20.63
CA PHE A 37 12.22 39.44 19.48
C PHE A 37 13.04 39.76 18.23
N LYS A 38 13.08 38.81 17.30
CA LYS A 38 13.76 38.94 16.01
C LYS A 38 13.13 39.99 15.11
N ASN A 39 11.80 40.12 15.15
CA ASN A 39 11.07 41.08 14.33
C ASN A 39 10.75 42.40 15.07
N ASP A 40 10.78 43.50 14.32
CA ASP A 40 10.45 44.84 14.80
C ASP A 40 8.95 45.01 15.07
N ASP A 41 8.12 44.27 14.35
CA ASP A 41 6.68 44.10 14.48
C ASP A 41 6.35 42.71 15.05
N LEU A 42 5.20 42.59 15.73
CA LEU A 42 4.72 41.29 16.21
C LEU A 42 3.27 41.11 15.81
N TYR A 43 3.02 40.09 15.00
CA TYR A 43 1.69 39.67 14.63
C TYR A 43 1.44 38.29 15.21
N ILE A 44 0.41 38.13 16.06
CA ILE A 44 0.09 36.84 16.67
C ILE A 44 -1.15 36.25 16.00
N PRO A 45 -1.10 34.98 15.56
CA PRO A 45 -2.20 34.36 14.86
C PRO A 45 -3.30 33.92 15.83
N ILE A 46 -4.56 34.09 15.42
CA ILE A 46 -5.77 33.64 16.12
C ILE A 46 -6.82 33.14 15.12
N SER A 47 -7.67 32.21 15.55
CA SER A 47 -8.82 31.77 14.76
C SER A 47 -9.81 32.90 14.48
N ALA A 48 -10.11 33.15 13.20
CA ALA A 48 -11.14 34.12 12.79
C ALA A 48 -12.54 33.73 13.31
N GLU A 49 -12.82 32.43 13.41
CA GLU A 49 -14.11 31.90 13.89
C GLU A 49 -14.36 32.28 15.36
N TYR A 50 -13.31 32.23 16.19
CA TYR A 50 -13.41 32.64 17.59
C TYR A 50 -13.72 34.14 17.69
N VAL A 51 -12.95 34.97 16.98
CA VAL A 51 -13.13 36.43 17.00
C VAL A 51 -14.53 36.80 16.50
N ALA A 52 -14.99 36.19 15.40
CA ALA A 52 -16.32 36.42 14.85
C ALA A 52 -17.44 35.98 15.82
N SER A 53 -17.29 34.81 16.46
CA SER A 53 -18.30 34.27 17.38
C SER A 53 -18.44 35.08 18.68
N ASN A 54 -17.42 35.86 19.04
CA ASN A 54 -17.41 36.70 20.24
C ASN A 54 -17.40 38.19 19.91
N ALA A 55 -17.62 38.59 18.65
CA ALA A 55 -17.49 39.96 18.16
C ALA A 55 -18.39 40.99 18.89
N ASN A 56 -19.50 40.53 19.49
CA ASN A 56 -20.45 41.37 20.23
C ASN A 56 -20.25 41.30 21.77
N ASP A 57 -19.25 40.56 22.24
CA ASP A 57 -18.94 40.38 23.67
C ASP A 57 -17.66 41.15 24.00
N GLU A 58 -17.80 42.46 24.29
CA GLU A 58 -16.68 43.36 24.56
C GLU A 58 -15.78 42.86 25.69
N ILE A 59 -16.34 42.17 26.69
CA ILE A 59 -15.58 41.63 27.82
C ILE A 59 -14.66 40.50 27.35
N LYS A 60 -15.15 39.58 26.51
CA LYS A 60 -14.34 38.49 25.97
C LYS A 60 -13.30 38.95 24.96
N ILE A 61 -13.63 39.94 24.13
CA ILE A 61 -12.66 40.50 23.18
C ILE A 61 -11.53 41.23 23.91
N ASN A 62 -11.86 41.99 24.95
CA ASN A 62 -10.85 42.72 25.73
C ASN A 62 -10.02 41.81 26.65
N ASN A 63 -10.56 40.64 27.04
CA ASN A 63 -9.88 39.66 27.89
C ASN A 63 -9.65 38.34 27.15
N LEU A 64 -8.99 38.41 26.00
CA LEU A 64 -8.73 37.26 25.16
C LEU A 64 -7.86 36.22 25.90
N PRO A 65 -8.34 34.99 26.10
CA PRO A 65 -7.55 33.97 26.77
C PRO A 65 -6.26 33.60 26.03
N ILE A 66 -5.17 33.46 26.78
CA ILE A 66 -3.82 33.18 26.23
C ILE A 66 -3.76 31.91 25.38
N TYR A 67 -4.60 30.91 25.69
CA TYR A 67 -4.61 29.64 24.96
C TYR A 67 -5.00 29.77 23.49
N TYR A 68 -5.76 30.80 23.09
CA TYR A 68 -6.06 31.04 21.68
C TYR A 68 -4.84 31.47 20.89
N PHE A 69 -3.94 32.22 21.53
CA PHE A 69 -2.65 32.58 20.94
C PHE A 69 -1.73 31.36 20.89
N VAL A 70 -1.71 30.53 21.94
CA VAL A 70 -0.96 29.27 21.95
C VAL A 70 -1.42 28.36 20.82
N GLU A 71 -2.72 28.12 20.68
CA GLU A 71 -3.30 27.34 19.56
C GLU A 71 -2.85 27.92 18.22
N GLY A 72 -2.95 29.24 18.05
CA GLY A 72 -2.60 29.89 16.80
C GLY A 72 -1.12 29.75 16.45
N MET A 73 -0.23 29.90 17.43
CA MET A 73 1.21 29.72 17.23
C MET A 73 1.55 28.29 16.83
N PHE A 74 0.95 27.28 17.47
CA PHE A 74 1.17 25.89 17.06
C PHE A 74 0.58 25.56 15.68
N ILE A 75 -0.57 26.14 15.30
CA ILE A 75 -1.08 26.03 13.93
C ILE A 75 -0.08 26.66 12.95
N ALA A 76 0.49 27.82 13.28
CA ALA A 76 1.49 28.47 12.45
C ALA A 76 2.75 27.62 12.27
N PHE A 77 3.29 27.04 13.36
CA PHE A 77 4.39 26.08 13.29
C PHE A 77 4.03 24.88 12.39
N GLY A 78 2.83 24.33 12.52
CA GLY A 78 2.41 23.14 11.77
C GLY A 78 2.22 23.39 10.27
N CYS A 79 1.73 24.57 9.90
CA CYS A 79 1.34 24.86 8.52
C CYS A 79 2.49 25.38 7.64
N ASP A 80 3.36 26.25 8.15
CA ASP A 80 4.41 26.87 7.34
C ASP A 80 5.72 27.02 8.14
N PRO A 81 6.75 26.19 7.87
CA PRO A 81 8.02 26.24 8.58
C PRO A 81 8.85 27.50 8.25
N ASN A 82 8.44 28.29 7.25
CA ASN A 82 9.13 29.51 6.82
C ASN A 82 8.41 30.79 7.25
N LEU A 83 7.35 30.68 8.08
CA LEU A 83 6.60 31.84 8.51
C LEU A 83 7.50 32.80 9.32
N ARG A 84 7.46 34.09 8.95
CA ARG A 84 8.38 35.14 9.45
C ARG A 84 8.55 35.20 10.97
N PHE A 85 7.48 34.92 11.71
CA PHE A 85 7.39 35.15 13.16
C PHE A 85 7.62 33.88 14.00
N LEU A 86 7.96 32.73 13.42
CA LEU A 86 8.09 31.48 14.18
C LEU A 86 9.12 31.55 15.32
N GLU A 87 10.23 32.26 15.13
CA GLU A 87 11.25 32.42 16.17
C GLU A 87 10.73 33.24 17.36
N ASP A 88 9.93 34.26 17.08
CA ASP A 88 9.27 35.06 18.11
C ASP A 88 8.19 34.24 18.83
N TYR A 89 7.42 33.44 18.09
CA TYR A 89 6.43 32.54 18.66
C TYR A 89 7.08 31.49 19.57
N GLY A 90 8.19 30.89 19.13
CA GLY A 90 8.96 29.95 19.94
C GLY A 90 9.41 30.61 21.26
N THR A 91 9.96 31.81 21.18
CA THR A 91 10.32 32.59 22.38
C THR A 91 9.11 32.82 23.27
N ILE A 92 7.98 33.25 22.74
CA ILE A 92 6.75 33.49 23.52
C ILE A 92 6.27 32.21 24.21
N LEU A 93 6.21 31.08 23.49
CA LEU A 93 5.76 29.80 24.01
C LEU A 93 6.62 29.29 25.18
N THR A 94 7.93 29.59 25.19
CA THR A 94 8.81 29.23 26.34
C THR A 94 8.49 29.97 27.63
N TYR A 95 7.85 31.14 27.57
CA TYR A 95 7.48 31.94 28.74
C TYR A 95 6.01 31.75 29.15
N ILE A 96 5.19 31.15 28.29
CA ILE A 96 3.83 30.74 28.66
C ILE A 96 3.92 29.40 29.37
N ALA A 97 3.65 29.40 30.67
CA ALA A 97 3.60 28.17 31.46
C ALA A 97 2.60 27.18 30.85
N ASP A 98 2.99 25.90 30.80
CA ASP A 98 2.16 24.79 30.31
C ASP A 98 1.69 24.96 28.85
N SER A 99 2.43 25.70 28.01
CA SER A 99 2.06 25.92 26.61
C SER A 99 1.98 24.62 25.80
N GLU A 100 2.89 23.67 26.00
CA GLU A 100 2.82 22.34 25.39
C GLU A 100 1.64 21.52 25.92
N GLU A 101 1.38 21.53 27.23
CA GLU A 101 0.23 20.82 27.83
C GLU A 101 -1.10 21.40 27.34
N CYS A 102 -1.15 22.72 27.15
CA CYS A 102 -2.26 23.40 26.50
C CYS A 102 -2.48 22.88 25.07
N ALA A 103 -1.41 22.78 24.26
CA ALA A 103 -1.50 22.23 22.91
C ALA A 103 -1.97 20.77 22.90
N LYS A 104 -1.44 19.92 23.81
CA LYS A 104 -1.86 18.52 23.97
C LYS A 104 -3.35 18.41 24.31
N SER A 105 -3.84 19.27 25.20
CA SER A 105 -5.26 19.34 25.57
C SER A 105 -6.14 19.70 24.37
N ILE A 106 -5.72 20.68 23.56
CA ILE A 106 -6.43 21.07 22.34
C ILE A 106 -6.41 19.91 21.32
N ILE A 107 -5.26 19.26 21.11
CA ILE A 107 -5.14 18.10 20.21
C ILE A 107 -6.10 16.99 20.65
N ALA A 108 -6.16 16.68 21.95
CA ALA A 108 -7.07 15.68 22.48
C ALA A 108 -8.55 16.05 22.24
N ASP A 109 -8.93 17.32 22.40
CA ASP A 109 -10.27 17.81 22.04
C ASP A 109 -10.56 17.64 20.54
N ARG A 110 -9.62 17.98 19.66
CA ARG A 110 -9.79 17.82 18.20
C ARG A 110 -9.99 16.36 17.82
N ILE A 111 -9.20 15.45 18.38
CA ILE A 111 -9.35 14.00 18.15
C ILE A 111 -10.73 13.52 18.64
N LYS A 112 -11.14 13.93 19.85
CA LYS A 112 -12.44 13.54 20.42
C LYS A 112 -13.64 13.99 19.58
N ASN A 113 -13.51 15.12 18.89
CA ASN A 113 -14.55 15.69 18.03
C ASN A 113 -14.34 15.37 16.53
N ASP A 114 -13.53 14.35 16.19
CA ASP A 114 -13.21 13.91 14.82
C ASP A 114 -12.64 15.01 13.89
N ARG A 115 -12.03 16.04 14.47
CA ARG A 115 -11.30 17.11 13.74
C ARG A 115 -9.85 16.70 13.52
N LEU A 116 -9.65 15.59 12.81
CA LEU A 116 -8.34 14.95 12.69
C LEU A 116 -7.30 15.79 11.95
N GLU A 117 -7.68 16.53 10.90
CA GLU A 117 -6.78 17.43 10.19
C GLU A 117 -6.20 18.52 11.11
N ASP A 118 -7.03 19.04 12.03
CA ASP A 118 -6.59 20.05 12.99
C ASP A 118 -5.67 19.46 14.05
N ALA A 119 -5.99 18.26 14.53
CA ALA A 119 -5.11 17.52 15.44
C ALA A 119 -3.75 17.25 14.77
N TYR A 120 -3.76 16.86 13.49
CA TYR A 120 -2.56 16.62 12.69
C TYR A 120 -1.71 17.88 12.56
N ILE A 121 -2.31 19.01 12.17
CA ILE A 121 -1.58 20.29 12.06
C ILE A 121 -0.98 20.70 13.41
N LEU A 122 -1.74 20.59 14.50
CA LEU A 122 -1.27 20.94 15.84
C LEU A 122 -0.13 20.02 16.31
N LEU A 123 -0.21 18.71 16.07
CA LEU A 123 0.87 17.76 16.35
C LEU A 123 2.13 18.09 15.55
N LYS A 124 1.98 18.45 14.27
CA LYS A 124 3.10 18.87 13.41
C LYS A 124 3.73 20.16 13.92
N GLY A 125 2.92 21.08 14.42
CA GLY A 125 3.38 22.29 15.08
C GLY A 125 4.14 22.02 16.37
N LEU A 126 3.60 21.14 17.21
CA LEU A 126 4.21 20.73 18.46
C LEU A 126 5.56 20.04 18.22
N TYR A 127 5.63 19.13 17.25
CA TYR A 127 6.89 18.50 16.82
C TYR A 127 7.91 19.53 16.32
N ARG A 128 7.53 20.48 15.46
CA ARG A 128 8.47 21.50 14.95
C ARG A 128 8.97 22.46 16.03
N TYR A 129 8.21 22.61 17.11
CA TYR A 129 8.59 23.41 18.26
C TYR A 129 9.55 22.65 19.21
N SER A 130 9.23 21.39 19.56
CA SER A 130 9.97 20.64 20.58
C SER A 130 11.03 19.68 20.02
N GLU A 131 10.91 19.28 18.76
CA GLU A 131 11.68 18.21 18.09
C GLU A 131 11.59 16.84 18.80
N GLU A 132 10.51 16.59 19.56
CA GLU A 132 10.30 15.32 20.26
C GLU A 132 9.70 14.22 19.37
N GLU A 133 10.28 13.01 19.43
CA GLU A 133 9.87 11.83 18.66
C GLU A 133 8.40 11.45 18.90
N GLU A 134 7.91 11.54 20.14
CA GLU A 134 6.53 11.18 20.51
C GLU A 134 5.49 11.95 19.70
N TYR A 135 5.72 13.24 19.43
CA TYR A 135 4.76 14.05 18.69
C TYR A 135 4.76 13.70 17.21
N LEU A 136 5.93 13.36 16.64
CA LEU A 136 6.02 12.92 15.26
C LEU A 136 5.40 11.53 15.09
N THR A 137 5.64 10.57 15.97
CA THR A 137 5.01 9.24 15.88
C THR A 137 3.49 9.32 16.05
N LYS A 138 3.01 10.17 16.96
CA LYS A 138 1.57 10.44 17.11
C LYS A 138 0.98 11.17 15.90
N LEU A 139 1.73 12.08 15.27
CA LEU A 139 1.35 12.71 14.01
C LEU A 139 1.12 11.64 12.93
N LEU A 140 2.05 10.69 12.76
CA LEU A 140 1.91 9.60 11.79
C LEU A 140 0.67 8.76 12.05
N SER A 141 0.40 8.42 13.32
CA SER A 141 -0.80 7.68 13.71
C SER A 141 -2.09 8.39 13.32
N ILE A 142 -2.22 9.69 13.59
CA ILE A 142 -3.39 10.47 13.17
C ILE A 142 -3.46 10.58 11.66
N GLY A 143 -2.32 10.75 10.99
CA GLY A 143 -2.26 10.82 9.53
C GLY A 143 -2.75 9.53 8.87
N GLU A 144 -2.41 8.37 9.43
CA GLU A 144 -2.92 7.08 8.94
C GLU A 144 -4.44 7.00 9.06
N VAL A 145 -5.02 7.40 10.20
CA VAL A 145 -6.48 7.42 10.37
C VAL A 145 -7.16 8.34 9.36
N ILE A 146 -6.53 9.46 8.98
CA ILE A 146 -7.05 10.34 7.92
C ILE A 146 -6.94 9.65 6.55
N ARG A 147 -5.80 9.03 6.25
CA ARG A 147 -5.54 8.33 4.97
C ARG A 147 -6.51 7.17 4.75
N GLU A 148 -6.81 6.38 5.78
CA GLU A 148 -7.80 5.31 5.73
C GLU A 148 -9.20 5.83 5.33
N LYS A 149 -9.55 7.06 5.75
CA LYS A 149 -10.82 7.71 5.38
C LYS A 149 -10.78 8.36 3.99
N ASP A 150 -9.65 8.94 3.60
CA ASP A 150 -9.43 9.57 2.28
C ASP A 150 -7.97 9.40 1.85
N SER A 151 -7.74 8.49 0.89
CA SER A 151 -6.40 8.20 0.35
C SER A 151 -5.74 9.38 -0.38
N GLY A 152 -6.46 10.50 -0.57
CA GLY A 152 -5.82 11.77 -0.97
C GLY A 152 -4.77 12.28 0.03
N PHE A 153 -4.77 11.79 1.28
CA PHE A 153 -3.82 12.19 2.32
C PHE A 153 -2.44 11.50 2.22
N THR A 154 -2.29 10.50 1.37
CA THR A 154 -1.09 9.66 1.26
C THR A 154 0.19 10.47 1.03
N ASP A 155 0.20 11.45 0.12
CA ASP A 155 1.39 12.26 -0.20
C ASP A 155 1.94 12.97 1.06
N ILE A 156 1.07 13.60 1.84
CA ILE A 156 1.46 14.34 3.05
C ILE A 156 1.97 13.38 4.12
N LEU A 157 1.30 12.24 4.30
CA LEU A 157 1.71 11.24 5.27
C LEU A 157 3.08 10.65 4.91
N LEU A 158 3.33 10.36 3.63
CA LEU A 158 4.63 9.86 3.17
C LEU A 158 5.77 10.84 3.44
N GLU A 159 5.56 12.14 3.24
CA GLU A 159 6.56 13.17 3.58
C GLU A 159 6.94 13.11 5.07
N ASP A 160 5.96 13.00 5.96
CA ASP A 160 6.19 12.96 7.41
C ASP A 160 6.73 11.60 7.88
N ILE A 161 6.38 10.49 7.22
CA ILE A 161 6.99 9.16 7.42
C ILE A 161 8.48 9.22 7.12
N GLU A 162 8.87 9.75 5.96
CA GLU A 162 10.28 9.83 5.57
C GLU A 162 11.05 10.81 6.45
N LEU A 163 10.43 11.92 6.87
CA LEU A 163 10.98 12.81 7.89
C LEU A 163 11.29 12.05 9.19
N CYS A 164 10.34 11.24 9.67
CA CYS A 164 10.52 10.45 10.89
C CYS A 164 11.65 9.44 10.76
N LYS A 165 11.72 8.68 9.65
CA LYS A 165 12.81 7.72 9.38
C LYS A 165 14.18 8.39 9.39
N ASN A 166 14.28 9.59 8.83
CA ASN A 166 15.54 10.34 8.75
C ASN A 166 15.98 10.92 10.10
N LYS A 167 15.03 11.36 10.94
CA LYS A 167 15.31 11.98 12.24
C LYS A 167 15.48 10.94 13.36
N PHE A 168 14.65 9.90 13.36
CA PHE A 168 14.52 8.92 14.44
C PHE A 168 14.73 7.50 13.90
N PHE A 169 15.99 7.14 13.65
CA PHE A 169 16.38 5.87 13.01
C PHE A 169 15.97 4.59 13.77
N LYS A 170 15.60 4.73 15.06
CA LYS A 170 15.12 3.63 15.90
C LYS A 170 13.60 3.55 15.98
N SER A 171 12.87 4.55 15.48
CA SER A 171 11.41 4.56 15.55
C SER A 171 10.84 3.45 14.64
N PRO A 172 10.06 2.50 15.19
CA PRO A 172 9.42 1.47 14.38
C PRO A 172 8.21 2.00 13.60
N GLU A 173 7.41 2.89 14.20
CA GLU A 173 6.11 3.36 13.69
C GLU A 173 6.09 3.80 12.21
N PRO A 174 7.04 4.61 11.69
CA PRO A 174 6.99 5.02 10.29
C PRO A 174 7.05 3.85 9.29
N TYR A 175 7.73 2.76 9.65
CA TYR A 175 7.82 1.57 8.80
C TYR A 175 6.49 0.81 8.74
N LEU A 176 5.74 0.75 9.86
CA LEU A 176 4.40 0.17 9.87
C LEU A 176 3.46 0.92 8.94
N TYR A 177 3.38 2.25 9.08
CA TYR A 177 2.47 3.06 8.26
C TYR A 177 2.87 3.05 6.78
N LYS A 178 4.17 3.03 6.47
CA LYS A 178 4.62 2.87 5.09
C LYS A 178 4.26 1.51 4.51
N ALA A 179 4.36 0.44 5.30
CA ALA A 179 3.93 -0.88 4.86
C ALA A 179 2.44 -0.94 4.53
N LEU A 180 1.58 -0.26 5.32
CA LEU A 180 0.15 -0.18 5.04
C LEU A 180 -0.15 0.54 3.72
N ILE A 181 0.54 1.64 3.45
CA ILE A 181 0.42 2.37 2.19
C ILE A 181 0.82 1.46 1.01
N LEU A 182 1.98 0.81 1.09
CA LEU A 182 2.47 -0.08 0.03
C LEU A 182 1.54 -1.28 -0.19
N LYS A 183 0.97 -1.83 0.89
CA LYS A 183 -0.03 -2.91 0.83
C LYS A 183 -1.29 -2.45 0.08
N ASP A 184 -1.80 -1.26 0.38
CA ASP A 184 -2.98 -0.70 -0.30
C ASP A 184 -2.71 -0.40 -1.79
N ASP A 185 -1.47 -0.03 -2.13
CA ASP A 185 -1.00 0.14 -3.51
C ASP A 185 -0.74 -1.20 -4.23
N GLY A 186 -0.81 -2.33 -3.53
CA GLY A 186 -0.54 -3.67 -4.05
C GLY A 186 0.94 -4.01 -4.19
N ASP A 187 1.86 -3.19 -3.68
CA ASP A 187 3.30 -3.49 -3.59
C ASP A 187 3.59 -4.31 -2.32
N TYR A 188 3.17 -5.58 -2.32
CA TYR A 188 3.35 -6.48 -1.17
C TYR A 188 4.81 -6.79 -0.87
N LYS A 189 5.68 -6.78 -1.88
CA LYS A 189 7.12 -6.95 -1.72
C LYS A 189 7.74 -5.75 -0.98
N GLY A 190 7.39 -4.53 -1.37
CA GLY A 190 7.77 -3.32 -0.67
C GLY A 190 7.21 -3.29 0.75
N ALA A 191 5.94 -3.65 0.91
CA ALA A 191 5.29 -3.74 2.21
C ALA A 191 6.00 -4.74 3.15
N GLU A 192 6.40 -5.91 2.63
CA GLU A 192 7.15 -6.91 3.41
C GLU A 192 8.50 -6.37 3.89
N VAL A 193 9.21 -5.59 3.06
CA VAL A 193 10.47 -4.94 3.46
C VAL A 193 10.24 -3.98 4.63
N GLU A 194 9.24 -3.11 4.54
CA GLU A 194 8.95 -2.14 5.60
C GLU A 194 8.42 -2.83 6.88
N ILE A 195 7.61 -3.90 6.77
CA ILE A 195 7.21 -4.71 7.94
C ILE A 195 8.42 -5.35 8.64
N ASN A 196 9.36 -5.89 7.88
CA ASN A 196 10.56 -6.48 8.47
C ASN A 196 11.38 -5.42 9.22
N GLU A 197 11.47 -4.21 8.68
CA GLU A 197 12.11 -3.09 9.39
C GLU A 197 11.32 -2.67 10.64
N TYR A 198 9.99 -2.59 10.60
CA TYR A 198 9.15 -2.34 11.78
C TYR A 198 9.50 -3.31 12.93
N ILE A 199 9.56 -4.61 12.63
CA ILE A 199 9.90 -5.65 13.62
C ILE A 199 11.35 -5.48 14.10
N ASN A 200 12.29 -5.25 13.18
CA ASN A 200 13.71 -5.05 13.48
C ASN A 200 13.95 -3.86 14.42
N LYS A 201 13.18 -2.77 14.26
CA LYS A 201 13.23 -1.60 15.14
C LYS A 201 12.54 -1.81 16.50
N GLY A 202 11.99 -3.00 16.77
CA GLY A 202 11.33 -3.32 18.04
C GLY A 202 9.85 -2.97 18.08
N GLY A 203 9.21 -2.84 16.91
CA GLY A 203 7.78 -2.68 16.78
C GLY A 203 7.01 -3.79 17.49
N LYS A 204 5.96 -3.42 18.22
CA LYS A 204 5.13 -4.39 18.95
C LYS A 204 4.18 -5.09 17.99
N VAL A 205 4.27 -6.41 17.89
CA VAL A 205 3.36 -7.22 17.07
C VAL A 205 2.18 -7.65 17.95
N MET A 206 1.14 -6.81 17.97
CA MET A 206 -0.16 -7.15 18.56
C MET A 206 -1.00 -7.97 17.57
N PRO A 207 -2.08 -8.66 18.00
CA PRO A 207 -2.88 -9.53 17.11
C PRO A 207 -3.36 -8.84 15.83
N GLU A 208 -3.72 -7.55 15.90
CA GLU A 208 -4.14 -6.76 14.75
C GLU A 208 -3.00 -6.57 13.73
N ILE A 209 -1.78 -6.34 14.22
CA ILE A 209 -0.59 -6.21 13.39
C ILE A 209 -0.14 -7.59 12.89
N GLU A 210 -0.26 -8.63 13.70
CA GLU A 210 0.08 -10.00 13.30
C GLU A 210 -0.70 -10.45 12.06
N ALA A 211 -2.01 -10.15 12.00
CA ALA A 211 -2.83 -10.39 10.82
C ALA A 211 -2.28 -9.66 9.58
N ILE A 212 -1.94 -8.37 9.71
CA ILE A 212 -1.38 -7.56 8.62
C ILE A 212 -0.04 -8.12 8.14
N VAL A 213 0.84 -8.50 9.07
CA VAL A 213 2.14 -9.12 8.78
C VAL A 213 1.95 -10.44 8.04
N SER A 214 1.02 -11.28 8.49
CA SER A 214 0.71 -12.56 7.85
C SER A 214 0.18 -12.35 6.44
N ASP A 215 -0.77 -11.45 6.25
CA ASP A 215 -1.35 -11.14 4.93
C ASP A 215 -0.27 -10.68 3.95
N ILE A 216 0.55 -9.70 4.34
CA ILE A 216 1.64 -9.17 3.51
C ILE A 216 2.62 -10.28 3.13
N LYS A 217 3.05 -11.08 4.12
CA LYS A 217 4.03 -12.15 3.91
C LYS A 217 3.47 -13.25 3.01
N ASN A 218 2.21 -13.63 3.19
CA ASN A 218 1.57 -14.69 2.42
C ASN A 218 1.42 -14.28 0.95
N ILE A 219 1.00 -13.04 0.68
CA ILE A 219 0.87 -12.53 -0.68
C ILE A 219 2.24 -12.34 -1.34
N SER A 220 3.22 -11.72 -0.65
CA SER A 220 4.59 -11.60 -1.17
C SER A 220 5.23 -12.97 -1.46
N THR A 221 4.99 -13.95 -0.59
CA THR A 221 5.47 -15.34 -0.79
C THR A 221 4.83 -15.98 -2.01
N TYR A 222 3.53 -15.78 -2.21
CA TYR A 222 2.81 -16.28 -3.37
C TYR A 222 3.34 -15.67 -4.67
N GLU A 223 3.46 -14.33 -4.74
CA GLU A 223 3.98 -13.63 -5.92
C GLU A 223 5.38 -14.11 -6.30
N LYS A 224 6.27 -14.19 -5.31
CA LYS A 224 7.62 -14.73 -5.48
C LYS A 224 7.60 -16.18 -5.96
N ALA A 225 6.67 -17.01 -5.49
CA ALA A 225 6.56 -18.38 -5.93
C ALA A 225 6.13 -18.45 -7.40
N VAL A 226 5.16 -17.62 -7.82
CA VAL A 226 4.70 -17.53 -9.21
C VAL A 226 5.83 -17.10 -10.15
N GLU A 227 6.64 -16.11 -9.77
CA GLU A 227 7.84 -15.72 -10.55
C GLU A 227 8.81 -16.90 -10.75
N LEU A 228 8.97 -17.74 -9.72
CA LEU A 228 9.88 -18.88 -9.74
C LEU A 228 9.36 -20.09 -10.54
N VAL A 229 8.05 -20.17 -10.85
CA VAL A 229 7.44 -21.32 -11.56
C VAL A 229 8.18 -21.66 -12.86
N LYS A 230 8.64 -20.63 -13.59
CA LYS A 230 9.31 -20.83 -14.88
C LYS A 230 10.76 -21.31 -14.71
N ASP A 231 11.51 -20.67 -13.82
CA ASP A 231 12.97 -20.75 -13.76
C ASP A 231 13.49 -21.68 -12.66
N ASN A 232 12.73 -21.86 -11.57
CA ASN A 232 13.08 -22.71 -10.43
C ASN A 232 11.82 -23.33 -9.79
N PRO A 233 11.17 -24.30 -10.47
CA PRO A 233 9.92 -24.90 -10.00
C PRO A 233 10.06 -25.64 -8.67
N GLU A 234 11.23 -26.17 -8.32
CA GLU A 234 11.48 -26.77 -7.00
C GLU A 234 11.29 -25.75 -5.87
N LYS A 235 11.93 -24.58 -6.00
CA LYS A 235 11.80 -23.52 -5.00
C LYS A 235 10.40 -22.92 -4.98
N ALA A 236 9.73 -22.83 -6.13
CA ALA A 236 8.33 -22.42 -6.18
C ALA A 236 7.43 -23.38 -5.37
N ILE A 237 7.65 -24.70 -5.47
CA ILE A 237 6.92 -25.71 -4.68
C ILE A 237 7.17 -25.53 -3.18
N GLU A 238 8.41 -25.28 -2.76
CA GLU A 238 8.75 -25.05 -1.34
C GLU A 238 7.94 -23.89 -0.75
N LEU A 239 7.67 -22.85 -1.54
CA LEU A 239 6.89 -21.68 -1.12
C LEU A 239 5.36 -21.92 -1.21
N LEU A 240 4.90 -22.66 -2.22
CA LEU A 240 3.48 -22.90 -2.46
C LEU A 240 2.86 -23.97 -1.54
N ILE A 241 3.63 -24.95 -1.06
CA ILE A 241 3.10 -26.01 -0.19
C ILE A 241 2.50 -25.45 1.11
N PRO A 242 3.22 -24.62 1.91
CA PRO A 242 2.65 -24.03 3.13
C PRO A 242 1.41 -23.17 2.83
N LEU A 243 1.47 -22.35 1.77
CA LEU A 243 0.33 -21.53 1.35
C LEU A 243 -0.87 -22.38 0.94
N SER A 244 -0.64 -23.55 0.35
CA SER A 244 -1.72 -24.48 0.02
C SER A 244 -2.38 -25.11 1.24
N GLU A 245 -1.65 -25.27 2.35
CA GLU A 245 -2.20 -25.81 3.60
C GLU A 245 -3.01 -24.74 4.34
N GLU A 246 -2.52 -23.50 4.33
CA GLU A 246 -3.19 -22.35 4.95
C GLU A 246 -4.41 -21.87 4.15
N PHE A 247 -4.28 -21.78 2.83
CA PHE A 247 -5.32 -21.33 1.90
C PHE A 247 -5.87 -22.49 1.09
N ASP A 248 -6.38 -23.51 1.79
CA ASP A 248 -6.82 -24.76 1.19
C ASP A 248 -7.96 -24.60 0.17
N GLN A 249 -8.69 -23.48 0.14
CA GLN A 249 -9.73 -23.19 -0.84
C GLN A 249 -9.24 -22.41 -2.07
N ASN A 250 -7.98 -21.97 -2.11
CA ASN A 250 -7.47 -21.21 -3.26
C ASN A 250 -7.10 -22.16 -4.42
N PRO A 251 -7.77 -22.07 -5.59
CA PRO A 251 -7.51 -22.95 -6.73
C PRO A 251 -6.21 -22.58 -7.48
N LEU A 252 -5.75 -21.34 -7.39
CA LEU A 252 -4.56 -20.87 -8.13
C LEU A 252 -3.28 -21.45 -7.54
N ILE A 253 -3.20 -21.63 -6.22
CA ILE A 253 -2.04 -22.26 -5.58
C ILE A 253 -1.87 -23.70 -6.09
N ASP A 254 -2.97 -24.44 -6.17
CA ASP A 254 -2.99 -25.81 -6.71
C ASP A 254 -2.62 -25.85 -8.19
N TYR A 255 -3.12 -24.88 -8.96
CA TYR A 255 -2.74 -24.72 -10.36
C TYR A 255 -1.23 -24.57 -10.52
N TYR A 256 -0.61 -23.63 -9.80
CA TYR A 256 0.83 -23.40 -9.88
C TYR A 256 1.65 -24.59 -9.36
N LEU A 257 1.21 -25.29 -8.30
CA LEU A 257 1.81 -26.56 -7.89
C LEU A 257 1.76 -27.60 -9.01
N GLY A 258 0.61 -27.71 -9.69
CA GLY A 258 0.43 -28.54 -10.89
C GLY A 258 1.45 -28.23 -11.99
N VAL A 259 1.57 -26.96 -12.36
CA VAL A 259 2.54 -26.49 -13.36
C VAL A 259 3.98 -26.83 -12.96
N CYS A 260 4.36 -26.58 -11.70
CA CYS A 260 5.69 -26.89 -11.19
C CYS A 260 5.99 -28.40 -11.24
N TYR A 261 5.08 -29.25 -10.78
CA TYR A 261 5.27 -30.69 -10.85
C TYR A 261 5.35 -31.20 -12.30
N ARG A 262 4.61 -30.61 -13.24
CA ARG A 262 4.73 -30.95 -14.66
C ARG A 262 6.11 -30.61 -15.20
N LYS A 263 6.61 -29.40 -14.90
CA LYS A 263 7.96 -28.96 -15.34
C LYS A 263 9.06 -29.88 -14.82
N LEU A 264 8.86 -30.46 -13.63
CA LEU A 264 9.76 -31.43 -13.03
C LEU A 264 9.56 -32.88 -13.52
N GLY A 265 8.61 -33.12 -14.42
CA GLY A 265 8.30 -34.46 -14.95
C GLY A 265 7.46 -35.34 -14.02
N TYR A 266 6.96 -34.82 -12.90
CA TYR A 266 6.11 -35.54 -11.97
C TYR A 266 4.63 -35.44 -12.36
N PHE A 267 4.29 -35.92 -13.56
CA PHE A 267 2.97 -35.72 -14.18
C PHE A 267 1.79 -36.22 -13.34
N ASN A 268 1.91 -37.37 -12.67
CA ASN A 268 0.85 -37.87 -11.78
C ASN A 268 0.60 -36.95 -10.58
N LYS A 269 1.67 -36.34 -10.01
CA LYS A 269 1.51 -35.34 -8.94
C LYS A 269 0.88 -34.07 -9.48
N ALA A 270 1.31 -33.63 -10.66
CA ALA A 270 0.72 -32.47 -11.31
C ALA A 270 -0.80 -32.65 -11.51
N ILE A 271 -1.23 -33.80 -12.05
CA ILE A 271 -2.65 -34.14 -12.21
C ILE A 271 -3.39 -34.15 -10.87
N HIS A 272 -2.77 -34.65 -9.79
CA HIS A 272 -3.37 -34.61 -8.45
C HIS A 272 -3.69 -33.18 -8.01
N PHE A 273 -2.71 -32.27 -8.09
CA PHE A 273 -2.91 -30.86 -7.71
C PHE A 273 -3.88 -30.14 -8.65
N LEU A 274 -3.79 -30.37 -9.95
CA LEU A 274 -4.70 -29.76 -10.93
C LEU A 274 -6.16 -30.21 -10.73
N ASN A 275 -6.40 -31.49 -10.42
CA ASN A 275 -7.74 -31.95 -10.08
C ASN A 275 -8.25 -31.33 -8.77
N ARG A 276 -7.36 -31.09 -7.81
CA ARG A 276 -7.70 -30.36 -6.58
C ARG A 276 -8.07 -28.91 -6.89
N SER A 277 -7.36 -28.25 -7.80
CA SER A 277 -7.74 -26.92 -8.33
C SER A 277 -9.14 -26.92 -8.96
N VAL A 278 -9.42 -27.85 -9.89
CA VAL A 278 -10.74 -27.99 -10.54
C VAL A 278 -11.86 -28.25 -9.54
N SER A 279 -11.58 -29.00 -8.47
CA SER A 279 -12.58 -29.31 -7.44
C SER A 279 -12.99 -28.09 -6.61
N LYS A 280 -12.11 -27.10 -6.50
CA LYS A 280 -12.35 -25.83 -5.80
C LYS A 280 -13.04 -24.81 -6.70
N GLU A 281 -12.54 -24.66 -7.92
CA GLU A 281 -13.12 -23.79 -8.92
C GLU A 281 -13.14 -24.47 -10.30
N SER A 282 -14.35 -24.74 -10.77
CA SER A 282 -14.54 -25.34 -12.09
C SER A 282 -14.42 -24.29 -13.19
N GLY A 283 -13.72 -24.61 -14.27
CA GLY A 283 -13.76 -23.81 -15.50
C GLY A 283 -12.57 -22.87 -15.71
N ILE A 284 -11.54 -22.93 -14.86
CA ILE A 284 -10.26 -22.27 -15.13
C ILE A 284 -9.62 -22.94 -16.35
N LEU A 285 -9.61 -22.24 -17.49
CA LEU A 285 -9.18 -22.75 -18.79
C LEU A 285 -7.74 -23.27 -18.74
N GLU A 286 -6.88 -22.54 -18.05
CA GLU A 286 -5.46 -22.81 -17.86
C GLU A 286 -5.26 -24.15 -17.16
N VAL A 287 -6.08 -24.46 -16.15
CA VAL A 287 -6.03 -25.74 -15.43
C VAL A 287 -6.45 -26.90 -16.34
N ILE A 288 -7.47 -26.70 -17.18
CA ILE A 288 -7.93 -27.71 -18.15
C ILE A 288 -6.84 -27.98 -19.20
N ASN A 289 -6.20 -26.94 -19.73
CA ASN A 289 -5.09 -27.09 -20.67
C ASN A 289 -3.90 -27.82 -20.02
N GLU A 290 -3.53 -27.44 -18.79
CA GLU A 290 -2.46 -28.10 -18.02
C GLU A 290 -2.76 -29.58 -17.73
N LEU A 291 -4.00 -29.95 -17.43
CA LEU A 291 -4.40 -31.37 -17.33
C LEU A 291 -4.14 -32.11 -18.65
N GLY A 292 -4.55 -31.53 -19.78
CA GLY A 292 -4.29 -32.09 -21.10
C GLY A 292 -2.80 -32.31 -21.37
N MET A 293 -1.96 -31.33 -21.04
CA MET A 293 -0.51 -31.44 -21.21
C MET A 293 0.10 -32.56 -20.34
N ASN A 294 -0.38 -32.73 -19.11
CA ASN A 294 0.11 -33.79 -18.24
C ASN A 294 -0.31 -35.19 -18.73
N TYR A 295 -1.56 -35.38 -19.17
CA TYR A 295 -2.00 -36.65 -19.78
C TYR A 295 -1.23 -36.96 -21.06
N ALA A 296 -1.00 -35.97 -21.93
CA ALA A 296 -0.19 -36.14 -23.12
C ALA A 296 1.26 -36.54 -22.78
N SER A 297 1.83 -35.97 -21.71
CA SER A 297 3.18 -36.30 -21.25
C SER A 297 3.30 -37.71 -20.66
N LEU A 298 2.18 -38.28 -20.17
CA LEU A 298 2.08 -39.69 -19.77
C LEU A 298 1.85 -40.65 -20.96
N GLY A 299 1.63 -40.12 -22.17
CA GLY A 299 1.26 -40.90 -23.35
C GLY A 299 -0.23 -41.28 -23.40
N GLU A 300 -1.05 -40.74 -22.51
CA GLU A 300 -2.50 -40.96 -22.45
C GLU A 300 -3.21 -39.96 -23.38
N PHE A 301 -2.95 -40.10 -24.69
CA PHE A 301 -3.37 -39.12 -25.68
C PHE A 301 -4.90 -39.02 -25.86
N GLU A 302 -5.64 -40.11 -25.66
CA GLU A 302 -7.11 -40.07 -25.69
C GLU A 302 -7.69 -39.22 -24.56
N GLU A 303 -7.15 -39.32 -23.35
CA GLU A 303 -7.58 -38.48 -22.22
C GLU A 303 -7.14 -37.03 -22.44
N ALA A 304 -5.90 -36.80 -22.89
CA ALA A 304 -5.41 -35.48 -23.24
C ALA A 304 -6.33 -34.76 -24.24
N LEU A 305 -6.80 -35.47 -25.28
CA LEU A 305 -7.74 -34.94 -26.26
C LEU A 305 -9.06 -34.47 -25.64
N LYS A 306 -9.59 -35.13 -24.61
CA LYS A 306 -10.82 -34.68 -23.94
C LYS A 306 -10.63 -33.31 -23.31
N TYR A 307 -9.51 -33.12 -22.61
CA TYR A 307 -9.17 -31.85 -21.97
C TYR A 307 -8.87 -30.75 -22.99
N PHE A 308 -8.02 -31.04 -23.99
CA PHE A 308 -7.67 -30.04 -25.00
C PHE A 308 -8.87 -29.63 -25.86
N LYS A 309 -9.77 -30.56 -26.24
CA LYS A 309 -10.99 -30.21 -26.98
C LYS A 309 -11.88 -29.28 -26.16
N LYS A 310 -12.07 -29.58 -24.87
CA LYS A 310 -12.84 -28.72 -23.97
C LYS A 310 -12.21 -27.32 -23.85
N ALA A 311 -10.88 -27.25 -23.72
CA ALA A 311 -10.17 -25.97 -23.66
C ALA A 311 -10.28 -25.19 -24.98
N PHE A 312 -10.08 -25.86 -26.12
CA PHE A 312 -10.21 -25.26 -27.45
C PHE A 312 -11.64 -24.85 -27.79
N GLU A 313 -12.65 -25.55 -27.28
CA GLU A 313 -14.05 -25.15 -27.39
C GLU A 313 -14.30 -23.78 -26.78
N ALA A 314 -13.67 -23.49 -25.65
CA ALA A 314 -13.78 -22.23 -24.93
C ALA A 314 -12.86 -21.12 -25.47
N SER A 315 -11.59 -21.41 -25.80
CA SER A 315 -10.59 -20.36 -26.09
C SER A 315 -10.34 -20.10 -27.57
N LYS A 316 -10.45 -21.14 -28.42
CA LYS A 316 -10.03 -21.10 -29.84
C LYS A 316 -8.56 -20.73 -30.07
N GLU A 317 -7.70 -20.96 -29.08
CA GLU A 317 -6.26 -20.68 -29.19
C GLU A 317 -5.53 -21.68 -30.08
N VAL A 318 -4.54 -21.18 -30.84
CA VAL A 318 -3.75 -22.01 -31.75
C VAL A 318 -2.90 -23.03 -31.01
N ASP A 319 -2.29 -22.66 -29.87
CA ASP A 319 -1.44 -23.55 -29.06
C ASP A 319 -2.19 -24.80 -28.57
N ILE A 320 -3.47 -24.64 -28.20
CA ILE A 320 -4.32 -25.77 -27.80
C ILE A 320 -4.69 -26.61 -29.03
N CYS A 321 -4.92 -25.96 -30.17
CA CYS A 321 -5.20 -26.65 -31.43
C CYS A 321 -4.01 -27.50 -31.90
N THR A 322 -2.78 -26.98 -31.82
CA THR A 322 -1.56 -27.73 -32.15
C THR A 322 -1.33 -28.89 -31.18
N ASN A 323 -1.67 -28.73 -29.90
CA ASN A 323 -1.65 -29.85 -28.94
C ASN A 323 -2.63 -30.97 -29.34
N ILE A 324 -3.84 -30.64 -29.79
CA ILE A 324 -4.82 -31.62 -30.33
C ILE A 324 -4.24 -32.35 -31.54
N VAL A 325 -3.61 -31.62 -32.47
CA VAL A 325 -2.97 -32.23 -33.65
C VAL A 325 -1.90 -33.22 -33.22
N MET A 326 -1.02 -32.84 -32.28
CA MET A 326 0.03 -33.71 -31.77
C MET A 326 -0.52 -34.97 -31.10
N CYS A 327 -1.61 -34.88 -30.33
CA CYS A 327 -2.25 -36.07 -29.79
C CYS A 327 -2.73 -37.03 -30.89
N TYR A 328 -3.40 -36.52 -31.94
CA TYR A 328 -3.85 -37.37 -33.05
C TYR A 328 -2.70 -38.01 -33.83
N ILE A 329 -1.58 -37.30 -34.00
CA ILE A 329 -0.37 -37.85 -34.61
C ILE A 329 0.17 -39.04 -33.80
N ASN A 330 0.25 -38.89 -32.48
CA ASN A 330 0.73 -39.96 -31.60
C ASN A 330 -0.24 -41.16 -31.54
N LEU A 331 -1.54 -40.92 -31.72
CA LEU A 331 -2.54 -41.98 -31.87
C LEU A 331 -2.53 -42.65 -33.25
N GLY A 332 -1.78 -42.12 -34.21
CA GLY A 332 -1.75 -42.62 -35.59
C GLY A 332 -2.96 -42.24 -36.44
N ASP A 333 -3.87 -41.41 -35.91
CA ASP A 333 -5.04 -40.89 -36.64
C ASP A 333 -4.65 -39.71 -37.52
N LYS A 334 -4.06 -40.04 -38.67
CA LYS A 334 -3.58 -39.06 -39.65
C LYS A 334 -4.70 -38.22 -40.25
N GLU A 335 -5.93 -38.71 -40.31
CA GLU A 335 -7.06 -37.98 -40.87
C GLU A 335 -7.47 -36.84 -39.93
N GLN A 336 -7.67 -37.14 -38.64
CA GLN A 336 -7.99 -36.13 -37.64
C GLN A 336 -6.84 -35.15 -37.41
N ALA A 337 -5.59 -35.61 -37.45
CA ALA A 337 -4.43 -34.73 -37.36
C ALA A 337 -4.43 -33.66 -38.47
N LYS A 338 -4.69 -34.06 -39.73
CA LYS A 338 -4.78 -33.11 -40.85
C LYS A 338 -5.94 -32.14 -40.73
N LEU A 339 -7.12 -32.64 -40.34
CA LEU A 339 -8.30 -31.80 -40.16
C LEU A 339 -8.06 -30.70 -39.13
N ASN A 340 -7.48 -31.05 -37.98
CA ASN A 340 -7.18 -30.07 -36.93
C ASN A 340 -6.02 -29.14 -37.31
N LEU A 341 -5.03 -29.62 -38.08
CA LEU A 341 -3.98 -28.77 -38.62
C LEU A 341 -4.54 -27.71 -39.59
N ASP A 342 -5.51 -28.07 -40.43
CA ASP A 342 -6.17 -27.10 -41.30
C ASP A 342 -6.94 -26.03 -40.51
N ILE A 343 -7.47 -26.39 -39.34
CA ILE A 343 -8.05 -25.42 -38.40
C ILE A 343 -6.95 -24.51 -37.83
N ALA A 344 -5.84 -25.08 -37.35
CA ALA A 344 -4.72 -24.32 -36.79
C ALA A 344 -4.13 -23.32 -37.82
N LYS A 345 -3.95 -23.74 -39.07
CA LYS A 345 -3.50 -22.87 -40.18
C LYS A 345 -4.47 -21.71 -40.49
N LYS A 346 -5.77 -21.92 -40.31
CA LYS A 346 -6.76 -20.84 -40.47
C LYS A 346 -6.72 -19.86 -39.33
N LEU A 347 -6.39 -20.32 -38.12
CA LEU A 347 -6.28 -19.48 -36.93
C LEU A 347 -5.00 -18.64 -36.96
N ALA A 348 -3.85 -19.27 -37.24
CA ALA A 348 -2.56 -18.61 -37.33
C ALA A 348 -1.69 -19.29 -38.40
N PRO A 349 -1.72 -18.80 -39.66
CA PRO A 349 -0.97 -19.42 -40.76
C PRO A 349 0.55 -19.22 -40.64
N ASP A 350 0.97 -18.16 -39.97
CA ASP A 350 2.38 -17.77 -39.81
C ASP A 350 2.98 -18.26 -38.47
N ASP A 351 2.22 -19.03 -37.69
CA ASP A 351 2.71 -19.61 -36.43
C ASP A 351 3.78 -20.67 -36.70
N GLU A 352 4.91 -20.57 -36.00
CA GLU A 352 6.08 -21.43 -36.21
C GLU A 352 5.76 -22.91 -35.97
N ILE A 353 5.00 -23.21 -34.91
CA ILE A 353 4.63 -24.58 -34.54
C ILE A 353 3.67 -25.17 -35.58
N VAL A 354 2.71 -24.37 -36.06
CA VAL A 354 1.79 -24.80 -37.12
C VAL A 354 2.56 -25.16 -38.40
N ILE A 355 3.53 -24.33 -38.80
CA ILE A 355 4.36 -24.58 -39.98
C ILE A 355 5.18 -25.85 -39.80
N GLU A 356 5.79 -26.05 -38.63
CA GLU A 356 6.58 -27.24 -38.33
C GLU A 356 5.76 -28.53 -38.39
N ILE A 357 4.57 -28.54 -37.76
CA ILE A 357 3.66 -29.69 -37.77
C ILE A 357 3.21 -30.01 -39.20
N ASP A 358 2.93 -28.99 -40.03
CA ASP A 358 2.56 -29.19 -41.43
C ASP A 358 3.67 -29.83 -42.25
N GLN A 359 4.90 -29.34 -42.08
CA GLN A 359 6.06 -29.94 -42.72
C GLN A 359 6.25 -31.39 -42.25
N MET A 360 6.08 -31.67 -40.96
CA MET A 360 6.21 -33.01 -40.40
C MET A 360 5.18 -33.99 -41.00
N LEU A 361 3.91 -33.58 -41.12
CA LEU A 361 2.84 -34.42 -41.69
C LEU A 361 2.97 -34.62 -43.20
N ASN A 362 3.58 -33.67 -43.92
CA ASN A 362 3.73 -33.71 -45.37
C ASN A 362 5.10 -34.21 -45.85
N ARG A 363 6.06 -34.44 -44.95
CA ARG A 363 7.33 -35.11 -45.29
C ARG A 363 7.04 -36.54 -45.73
N ARG A 364 7.01 -36.75 -47.06
CA ARG A 364 7.00 -38.07 -47.68
C ARG A 364 8.23 -38.84 -47.21
N VAL A 365 8.01 -40.02 -46.62
CA VAL A 365 9.03 -41.08 -46.59
C VAL A 365 9.38 -41.34 -48.05
N LYS A 366 10.61 -41.00 -48.43
CA LYS A 366 11.17 -41.31 -49.75
C LYS A 366 11.49 -42.79 -49.83
#